data_AF-R7S6R7-F1
#
_entry.id   AF-R7S6R7-F1
#
_cell.length_a   1.000
_cell.length_b   1.000
_cell.length_c   1.000
_cell.angle_alpha   90.00
_cell.angle_beta   90.00
_cell.angle_gamma   90.00
#
_symmetry.space_group_name_H-M   'P 1'
#
loop_
_entity.id
_entity.type
_entity.pdbx_description
1 polymer ?
#
loop_
_entity_poly.entity_id
_entity_poly.type
_entity_poly.pdbx_seq_one_letter_code
_entity_poly.pdbx_strand_id
1 'polypeptide(L)'
;MFVVSDVMGKNEHAVYRGETVDLANSIAKLVHVEEFVAQTVSLHVLSESSRYTRKNIAVVRSLEGNKYSILPGSSDRVCKAKNCKDMGLYRPDTHILRWCQFCRSWFHVDCLKAVLAKGPTVPKADPHRPDQYYTADAIATSFAAGLIQYDHYNWTIWLNLLKLPIQRGQPGCDYPLSYELLLVAIRATNSATGCPADVRNFVLAHLSPATGLAHQTSKLAARLYAFSSVPSKYYRCPNCTTAVII
;
A
#
# COMPACT_ATOMS: atom_id res chain seq x y z
N MET A 1 -27.30 0.50 -13.47
CA MET A 1 -26.37 -0.53 -13.98
C MET A 1 -25.03 0.17 -14.18
N PHE A 2 -24.00 -0.15 -13.40
CA PHE A 2 -22.70 0.53 -13.48
C PHE A 2 -21.93 0.01 -14.69
N VAL A 3 -21.41 0.91 -15.52
CA VAL A 3 -20.55 0.54 -16.65
C VAL A 3 -19.14 0.34 -16.09
N VAL A 4 -18.41 -0.68 -16.58
CA VAL A 4 -17.06 -1.04 -16.11
C VAL A 4 -16.10 0.17 -16.16
N SER A 5 -16.33 1.10 -17.10
CA SER A 5 -15.58 2.34 -17.27
C SER A 5 -15.65 3.30 -16.08
N ASP A 6 -16.70 3.24 -15.25
CA ASP A 6 -16.94 4.27 -14.22
C ASP A 6 -16.11 4.06 -12.94
N VAL A 7 -15.38 2.94 -12.86
CA VAL A 7 -14.63 2.50 -11.68
C VAL A 7 -13.18 2.09 -11.98
N MET A 8 -12.74 2.21 -13.23
CA MET A 8 -11.36 1.93 -13.64
C MET A 8 -10.48 3.18 -13.54
N GLY A 9 -9.23 2.99 -13.16
CA GLY A 9 -8.24 4.06 -13.25
C GLY A 9 -7.75 4.28 -14.68
N LYS A 10 -7.19 5.47 -14.94
CA LYS A 10 -6.72 5.95 -16.26
C LYS A 10 -5.71 5.01 -16.93
N ASN A 11 -4.81 4.41 -16.13
CA ASN A 11 -3.81 3.44 -16.60
C ASN A 11 -4.13 2.00 -16.21
N GLU A 12 -5.36 1.74 -15.77
CA GLU A 12 -5.82 0.41 -15.45
C GLU A 12 -6.21 -0.37 -16.71
N HIS A 13 -5.74 -1.61 -16.81
CA HIS A 13 -6.17 -2.57 -17.81
C HIS A 13 -7.12 -3.59 -17.18
N ALA A 14 -8.18 -3.96 -17.88
CA ALA A 14 -9.06 -5.04 -17.48
C ALA A 14 -8.60 -6.36 -18.12
N VAL A 15 -8.58 -7.43 -17.33
CA VAL A 15 -8.28 -8.77 -17.87
C VAL A 15 -9.49 -9.27 -18.65
N TYR A 16 -9.32 -9.53 -19.95
CA TYR A 16 -10.34 -10.20 -20.74
C TYR A 16 -10.28 -11.72 -20.53
N ARG A 17 -11.42 -12.34 -20.27
CA ARG A 17 -11.60 -13.80 -20.13
C ARG A 17 -12.40 -14.34 -21.29
N GLY A 18 -11.72 -14.47 -22.42
CA GLY A 18 -12.23 -15.14 -23.61
C GLY A 18 -11.08 -15.42 -24.56
N GLU A 19 -11.34 -16.23 -25.57
CA GLU A 19 -10.35 -16.50 -26.60
C GLU A 19 -10.27 -15.32 -27.57
N THR A 20 -9.04 -14.93 -27.89
CA THR A 20 -8.73 -13.99 -28.97
C THR A 20 -7.64 -14.62 -29.81
N VAL A 21 -7.81 -14.59 -31.13
CA VAL A 21 -6.78 -15.04 -32.08
C VAL A 21 -6.36 -13.82 -32.88
N ASP A 22 -5.06 -13.56 -32.91
CA ASP A 22 -4.47 -12.47 -33.67
C ASP A 22 -3.14 -12.96 -34.29
N LEU A 23 -2.66 -12.28 -35.32
CA LEU A 23 -1.43 -12.62 -36.00
C LEU A 23 -0.23 -12.14 -35.19
N ALA A 24 0.86 -12.92 -35.10
CA ALA A 24 2.03 -12.51 -34.32
C ALA A 24 2.65 -11.17 -34.79
N ASN A 25 2.51 -10.83 -36.07
CA ASN A 25 2.99 -9.56 -36.62
C ASN A 25 2.10 -8.34 -36.27
N SER A 26 0.95 -8.54 -35.60
CA SER A 26 0.15 -7.44 -35.07
C SER A 26 0.69 -6.88 -33.74
N ILE A 27 1.68 -7.55 -33.14
CA ILE A 27 2.33 -7.10 -31.90
C ILE A 27 3.24 -5.91 -32.20
N ALA A 28 2.75 -4.71 -31.91
CA ALA A 28 3.52 -3.47 -32.12
C ALA A 28 4.48 -3.14 -30.95
N LYS A 29 4.16 -3.54 -29.71
CA LYS A 29 4.93 -3.14 -28.52
C LYS A 29 4.69 -4.06 -27.33
N LEU A 30 5.77 -4.40 -26.61
CA LEU A 30 5.70 -5.01 -25.29
C LEU A 30 5.45 -3.95 -24.22
N VAL A 31 4.49 -4.21 -23.33
CA VAL A 31 4.12 -3.30 -22.24
C VAL A 31 4.09 -4.05 -20.92
N HIS A 32 4.69 -3.47 -19.89
CA HIS A 32 4.62 -4.02 -18.54
C HIS A 32 3.33 -3.57 -17.87
N VAL A 33 2.56 -4.52 -17.34
CA VAL A 33 1.34 -4.27 -16.57
C VAL A 33 1.54 -4.88 -15.19
N GLU A 34 1.51 -4.03 -14.17
CA GLU A 34 1.61 -4.46 -12.78
C GLU A 34 0.31 -5.13 -12.32
N GLU A 35 0.39 -6.29 -11.68
CA GLU A 35 -0.81 -7.01 -11.25
C GLU A 35 -0.93 -7.02 -9.73
N PHE A 36 -2.10 -6.71 -9.20
CA PHE A 36 -2.34 -6.80 -7.75
C PHE A 36 -3.76 -7.29 -7.43
N VAL A 37 -3.96 -7.71 -6.19
CA VAL A 37 -5.26 -8.14 -5.65
C VAL A 37 -5.84 -6.99 -4.83
N ALA A 38 -6.97 -6.44 -5.27
CA ALA A 38 -7.49 -5.19 -4.70
C ALA A 38 -7.87 -5.31 -3.22
N GLN A 39 -8.27 -6.48 -2.76
CA GLN A 39 -8.72 -6.74 -1.39
C GLN A 39 -7.58 -6.96 -0.38
N THR A 40 -6.36 -7.19 -0.83
CA THR A 40 -5.20 -7.46 0.04
C THR A 40 -4.14 -6.37 -0.12
N VAL A 41 -3.10 -6.44 0.70
CA VAL A 41 -1.87 -5.64 0.54
C VAL A 41 -0.99 -6.39 -0.46
N SER A 42 -0.90 -5.89 -1.69
CA SER A 42 -0.21 -6.55 -2.81
C SER A 42 0.28 -5.60 -3.90
N LEU A 43 -0.02 -4.30 -3.82
CA LEU A 43 0.37 -3.33 -4.83
C LEU A 43 1.83 -2.90 -4.65
N HIS A 44 2.64 -3.14 -5.69
CA HIS A 44 4.00 -2.59 -5.82
C HIS A 44 3.97 -1.07 -6.00
N VAL A 45 5.07 -0.39 -5.68
CA VAL A 45 5.14 1.06 -5.84
C VAL A 45 5.04 1.43 -7.32
N LEU A 46 4.01 2.21 -7.65
CA LEU A 46 3.74 2.69 -9.00
C LEU A 46 4.27 4.12 -9.24
N SER A 47 4.39 4.46 -10.51
CA SER A 47 4.57 5.82 -11.02
C SER A 47 3.32 6.27 -11.77
N GLU A 48 3.26 7.56 -12.12
CA GLU A 48 2.14 8.13 -12.89
C GLU A 48 1.92 7.43 -14.23
N SER A 49 2.98 6.97 -14.91
CA SER A 49 2.90 6.26 -16.19
C SER A 49 2.75 4.74 -16.06
N SER A 50 2.71 4.21 -14.84
CA SER A 50 2.62 2.77 -14.62
C SER A 50 1.25 2.25 -15.04
N ARG A 51 1.26 1.18 -15.82
CA ARG A 51 0.07 0.41 -16.16
C ARG A 51 -0.13 -0.68 -15.15
N TYR A 52 -1.38 -0.95 -14.78
CA TYR A 52 -1.69 -1.96 -13.78
C TYR A 52 -3.03 -2.65 -14.05
N THR A 53 -3.29 -3.75 -13.35
CA THR A 53 -4.56 -4.47 -13.39
C THR A 53 -4.92 -5.06 -12.02
N ARG A 54 -6.22 -5.10 -11.73
CA ARG A 54 -6.76 -5.79 -10.55
C ARG A 54 -7.11 -7.23 -10.91
N LYS A 55 -6.40 -8.21 -10.33
CA LYS A 55 -6.59 -9.65 -10.62
C LYS A 55 -8.02 -10.16 -10.39
N ASN A 56 -8.73 -9.53 -9.45
CA ASN A 56 -10.08 -9.86 -9.03
C ASN A 56 -11.18 -9.23 -9.91
N ILE A 57 -10.79 -8.53 -10.98
CA ILE A 57 -11.72 -7.96 -11.96
C ILE A 57 -11.36 -8.50 -13.34
N ALA A 58 -12.29 -9.25 -13.90
CA ALA A 58 -12.21 -9.69 -15.28
C ALA A 58 -13.43 -9.21 -16.06
N VAL A 59 -13.26 -9.07 -17.37
CA VAL A 59 -14.34 -8.77 -18.30
C VAL A 59 -14.53 -9.90 -19.29
N VAL A 60 -15.77 -10.10 -19.71
CA VAL A 60 -16.17 -11.03 -20.76
C VAL A 60 -16.96 -10.28 -21.82
N ARG A 61 -16.99 -10.81 -23.03
CA ARG A 61 -17.83 -10.29 -24.11
C ARG A 61 -19.24 -10.87 -23.95
N SER A 62 -20.25 -10.01 -24.03
CA SER A 62 -21.64 -10.47 -24.02
C SER A 62 -21.97 -11.25 -25.29
N LEU A 63 -22.81 -12.28 -25.18
CA LEU A 63 -23.29 -13.08 -26.31
C LEU A 63 -24.14 -12.25 -27.29
N GLU A 64 -24.81 -11.20 -26.81
CA GLU A 64 -25.79 -10.41 -27.57
C GLU A 64 -25.20 -9.10 -28.15
N GLY A 65 -23.87 -8.91 -28.14
CA GLY A 65 -23.26 -7.76 -28.82
C GLY A 65 -21.77 -7.53 -28.61
N ASN A 66 -21.27 -6.43 -29.18
CA ASN A 66 -19.87 -5.97 -29.05
C ASN A 66 -19.58 -5.27 -27.71
N LYS A 67 -20.27 -5.67 -26.63
CA LYS A 67 -20.12 -5.04 -25.31
C LYS A 67 -19.37 -5.97 -24.36
N TYR A 68 -18.48 -5.38 -23.57
CA TYR A 68 -17.81 -6.06 -22.46
C TYR A 68 -18.60 -5.85 -21.17
N SER A 69 -18.71 -6.89 -20.36
CA SER A 69 -19.31 -6.87 -19.03
C SER A 69 -18.36 -7.46 -18.00
N ILE A 70 -18.46 -7.05 -16.74
CA ILE A 70 -17.71 -7.69 -15.64
C ILE A 70 -18.12 -9.16 -15.55
N LEU A 71 -17.14 -10.05 -15.46
CA LEU A 71 -17.35 -11.48 -15.28
C LEU A 71 -18.07 -11.73 -13.94
N PRO A 72 -19.20 -12.47 -13.90
CA PRO A 72 -19.85 -12.85 -12.65
C PRO A 72 -18.88 -13.47 -11.65
N GLY A 73 -18.94 -13.05 -10.39
CA GLY A 73 -18.00 -13.48 -9.34
C GLY A 73 -16.72 -12.62 -9.24
N SER A 74 -16.43 -11.79 -10.24
CA SER A 74 -15.49 -10.68 -10.05
C SER A 74 -16.06 -9.70 -9.03
N SER A 75 -15.24 -9.24 -8.11
CA SER A 75 -15.65 -8.32 -7.05
C SER A 75 -14.62 -7.23 -6.92
N ASP A 76 -15.05 -5.99 -6.99
CA ASP A 76 -14.25 -4.78 -6.80
C ASP A 76 -14.52 -4.11 -5.45
N ARG A 77 -15.25 -4.80 -4.56
CA ARG A 77 -15.58 -4.31 -3.22
C ARG A 77 -14.39 -4.46 -2.28
N VAL A 78 -13.62 -3.38 -2.18
CA VAL A 78 -12.41 -3.28 -1.36
C VAL A 78 -12.74 -2.73 0.02
N CYS A 79 -13.53 -1.66 0.13
CA CYS A 79 -13.84 -1.05 1.42
C CYS A 79 -14.83 -1.92 2.22
N LYS A 80 -14.49 -2.23 3.48
CA LYS A 80 -15.29 -3.07 4.38
C LYS A 80 -16.10 -2.29 5.44
N ALA A 81 -16.21 -0.97 5.32
CA ALA A 81 -17.04 -0.18 6.22
C ALA A 81 -18.53 -0.46 5.96
N LYS A 82 -19.33 -0.69 7.02
CA LYS A 82 -20.76 -1.00 6.91
C LYS A 82 -21.56 0.08 6.17
N ASN A 83 -21.23 1.36 6.39
CA ASN A 83 -21.95 2.51 5.83
C ASN A 83 -21.12 3.21 4.73
N CYS A 84 -20.40 2.43 3.91
CA CYS A 84 -19.61 2.98 2.82
C CYS A 84 -20.52 3.59 1.73
N LYS A 85 -20.37 4.90 1.48
CA LYS A 85 -21.15 5.63 0.46
C LYS A 85 -20.92 5.09 -0.95
N ASP A 86 -19.72 4.60 -1.22
CA ASP A 86 -19.35 3.98 -2.50
C ASP A 86 -19.72 2.49 -2.57
N MET A 87 -20.54 1.96 -1.65
CA MET A 87 -20.94 0.55 -1.61
C MET A 87 -19.77 -0.45 -1.58
N GLY A 88 -18.62 0.00 -1.07
CA GLY A 88 -17.38 -0.78 -1.02
C GLY A 88 -16.48 -0.65 -2.26
N LEU A 89 -16.95 -0.01 -3.34
CA LEU A 89 -16.24 0.11 -4.61
C LEU A 89 -14.98 0.98 -4.47
N TYR A 90 -13.89 0.57 -5.12
CA TYR A 90 -12.63 1.31 -5.12
C TYR A 90 -12.32 1.89 -6.50
N ARG A 91 -12.10 3.21 -6.54
CA ARG A 91 -11.64 3.96 -7.71
C ARG A 91 -10.17 4.34 -7.54
N PRO A 92 -9.23 3.74 -8.29
CA PRO A 92 -7.80 3.89 -8.02
C PRO A 92 -7.23 5.31 -8.07
N ASP A 93 -7.80 6.17 -8.92
CA ASP A 93 -7.24 7.50 -9.18
C ASP A 93 -7.78 8.56 -8.20
N THR A 94 -8.91 8.29 -7.55
CA THR A 94 -9.63 9.28 -6.73
C THR A 94 -9.78 8.85 -5.28
N HIS A 95 -9.83 7.56 -4.99
CA HIS A 95 -10.03 7.06 -3.64
C HIS A 95 -8.68 6.87 -2.93
N ILE A 96 -8.65 7.27 -1.67
CA ILE A 96 -7.56 6.94 -0.75
C ILE A 96 -8.07 5.88 0.22
N LEU A 97 -7.36 4.76 0.29
CA LEU A 97 -7.67 3.64 1.17
C LEU A 97 -6.66 3.53 2.30
N ARG A 98 -7.12 3.12 3.49
CA ARG A 98 -6.28 2.72 4.63
C ARG A 98 -6.45 1.25 4.94
N TRP A 99 -5.34 0.57 5.20
CA TRP A 99 -5.33 -0.82 5.62
C TRP A 99 -5.23 -0.94 7.14
N CYS A 100 -6.15 -1.69 7.73
CA CYS A 100 -5.99 -2.18 9.09
C CYS A 100 -5.30 -3.54 9.07
N GLN A 101 -4.10 -3.63 9.65
CA GLN A 101 -3.34 -4.89 9.72
C GLN A 101 -3.96 -5.94 10.65
N PHE A 102 -4.81 -5.53 11.59
CA PHE A 102 -5.42 -6.44 12.57
C PHE A 102 -6.60 -7.20 11.99
N CYS A 103 -7.57 -6.50 11.39
CA CYS A 103 -8.71 -7.15 10.70
C CYS A 103 -8.46 -7.41 9.21
N ARG A 104 -7.25 -7.10 8.72
CA ARG A 104 -6.82 -7.31 7.32
C ARG A 104 -7.86 -6.79 6.32
N SER A 105 -8.24 -5.53 6.46
CA SER A 105 -9.28 -4.91 5.64
C SER A 105 -8.92 -3.50 5.22
N TRP A 106 -9.35 -3.14 4.02
CA TRP A 106 -9.26 -1.79 3.48
C TRP A 106 -10.49 -0.95 3.83
N PHE A 107 -10.29 0.35 4.02
CA PHE A 107 -11.34 1.33 4.27
C PHE A 107 -11.05 2.62 3.51
N HIS A 108 -12.05 3.24 2.87
CA HIS A 108 -11.89 4.61 2.38
C HIS A 108 -11.62 5.55 3.54
N VAL A 109 -10.74 6.53 3.34
CA VAL A 109 -10.47 7.56 4.35
C VAL A 109 -11.77 8.25 4.81
N ASP A 110 -12.71 8.51 3.90
CA ASP A 110 -13.99 9.14 4.22
C ASP A 110 -14.97 8.25 5.01
N CYS A 111 -14.71 6.94 5.05
CA CYS A 111 -15.47 5.98 5.86
C CYS A 111 -14.91 5.86 7.28
N LEU A 112 -13.82 6.56 7.59
CA LEU A 112 -13.11 6.43 8.86
C LEU A 112 -13.36 7.63 9.77
N LYS A 113 -13.44 7.36 11.08
CA LYS A 113 -13.56 8.40 12.11
C LYS A 113 -12.19 8.82 12.59
N ALA A 114 -11.87 10.11 12.46
CA ALA A 114 -10.63 10.66 12.99
C ALA A 114 -10.59 10.59 14.53
N VAL A 115 -9.40 10.39 15.10
CA VAL A 115 -9.16 10.29 16.54
C VAL A 115 -7.88 11.04 16.93
N LEU A 116 -7.84 11.48 18.18
CA LEU A 116 -6.61 12.01 18.78
C LEU A 116 -5.71 10.85 19.19
N ALA A 117 -4.63 10.65 18.46
CA ALA A 117 -3.61 9.65 18.75
C ALA A 117 -2.22 10.20 18.42
N LYS A 118 -1.19 9.64 19.07
CA LYS A 118 0.23 10.00 18.83
C LYS A 118 0.92 9.12 17.78
N GLY A 119 0.26 8.03 17.36
CA GLY A 119 0.82 6.99 16.51
C GLY A 119 -0.24 5.95 16.12
N PRO A 120 -0.01 5.19 15.05
CA PRO A 120 -0.87 4.05 14.72
C PRO A 120 -0.66 2.93 15.74
N THR A 121 -1.64 2.04 15.87
CA THR A 121 -1.44 0.79 16.59
C THR A 121 -0.54 -0.11 15.74
N VAL A 122 0.66 -0.41 16.24
CA VAL A 122 1.60 -1.35 15.64
C VAL A 122 1.42 -2.74 16.25
N PRO A 123 1.80 -3.83 15.54
CA PRO A 123 1.84 -5.16 16.13
C PRO A 123 2.68 -5.20 17.41
N LYS A 124 2.29 -6.06 18.37
CA LYS A 124 3.04 -6.25 19.61
C LYS A 124 4.42 -6.83 19.30
N ALA A 125 5.45 -6.32 19.96
CA ALA A 125 6.79 -6.88 19.86
C ALA A 125 6.80 -8.37 20.24
N ASP A 126 7.59 -9.14 19.51
CA ASP A 126 7.92 -10.51 19.86
C ASP A 126 8.59 -10.54 21.25
N PRO A 127 8.21 -11.46 22.16
CA PRO A 127 8.86 -11.59 23.46
C PRO A 127 10.38 -11.80 23.40
N HIS A 128 10.89 -12.34 22.29
CA HIS A 128 12.31 -12.58 22.05
C HIS A 128 13.00 -11.44 21.28
N ARG A 129 12.26 -10.37 20.95
CA ARG A 129 12.83 -9.22 20.26
C ARG A 129 13.92 -8.57 21.13
N PRO A 130 15.09 -8.23 20.56
CA PRO A 130 16.10 -7.46 21.28
C PRO A 130 15.55 -6.15 21.84
N ASP A 131 16.03 -5.76 23.02
CA ASP A 131 15.65 -4.51 23.65
C ASP A 131 15.90 -3.32 22.73
N GLN A 132 14.99 -2.34 22.80
CA GLN A 132 15.09 -1.11 22.03
C GLN A 132 15.23 0.07 22.99
N TYR A 133 16.11 1.00 22.62
CA TYR A 133 16.35 2.22 23.38
C TYR A 133 15.71 3.40 22.63
N TYR A 134 15.17 4.36 23.39
CA TYR A 134 14.29 5.39 22.83
C TYR A 134 14.86 6.81 22.96
N THR A 135 15.82 7.03 23.85
CA THR A 135 16.46 8.33 24.07
C THR A 135 17.81 8.39 23.37
N ALA A 136 18.22 9.60 22.94
CA ALA A 136 19.48 9.79 22.26
C ALA A 136 20.68 9.28 23.08
N ASP A 137 20.71 9.60 24.38
CA ASP A 137 21.80 9.19 25.27
C ASP A 137 21.87 7.67 25.44
N ALA A 138 20.73 7.01 25.68
CA ALA A 138 20.69 5.56 25.86
C ALA A 138 21.06 4.82 24.57
N ILE A 139 20.65 5.33 23.41
CA ILE A 139 21.05 4.79 22.10
C ILE A 139 22.56 4.97 21.90
N ALA A 140 23.10 6.15 22.17
CA ALA A 140 24.54 6.41 22.01
C ALA A 140 25.38 5.49 22.91
N THR A 141 25.02 5.33 24.19
CA THR A 141 25.72 4.43 25.12
C THR A 141 25.63 2.97 24.68
N SER A 142 24.43 2.47 24.36
CA SER A 142 24.23 1.08 23.95
C SER A 142 24.88 0.76 22.60
N PHE A 143 24.88 1.71 21.66
CA PHE A 143 25.54 1.56 20.36
C PHE A 143 27.06 1.50 20.52
N ALA A 144 27.65 2.39 21.33
CA ALA A 144 29.08 2.36 21.65
C ALA A 144 29.50 1.06 22.36
N ALA A 145 28.61 0.48 23.18
CA ALA A 145 28.82 -0.80 23.84
C ALA A 145 28.52 -2.03 22.94
N GLY A 146 28.07 -1.84 21.69
CA GLY A 146 27.74 -2.92 20.77
C GLY A 146 26.48 -3.72 21.12
N LEU A 147 25.63 -3.20 22.02
CA LEU A 147 24.38 -3.84 22.45
C LEU A 147 23.25 -3.68 21.43
N ILE A 148 23.33 -2.66 20.58
CA ILE A 148 22.42 -2.40 19.46
C ILE A 148 23.22 -2.06 18.21
N GLN A 149 22.57 -2.16 17.04
CA GLN A 149 23.21 -1.94 15.75
C GLN A 149 22.77 -0.64 15.05
N TYR A 150 21.88 0.14 15.65
CA TYR A 150 21.36 1.38 15.08
C TYR A 150 21.81 2.59 15.90
N ASP A 151 22.00 3.72 15.22
CA ASP A 151 22.25 5.02 15.84
C ASP A 151 20.95 5.82 16.02
N HIS A 152 21.06 6.99 16.64
CA HIS A 152 19.91 7.87 16.89
C HIS A 152 19.28 8.40 15.58
N TYR A 153 20.08 8.56 14.53
CA TYR A 153 19.60 9.02 13.23
C TYR A 153 18.70 7.99 12.57
N ASN A 154 19.15 6.74 12.48
CA ASN A 154 18.37 5.60 11.98
C ASN A 154 17.11 5.40 12.82
N TRP A 155 17.22 5.45 14.14
CA TRP A 155 16.07 5.36 15.04
C TRP A 155 14.99 6.42 14.73
N THR A 156 15.41 7.66 14.51
CA THR A 156 14.49 8.77 14.18
C THR A 156 13.75 8.52 12.86
N ILE A 157 14.46 8.08 11.83
CA ILE A 157 13.86 7.73 10.53
C ILE A 157 12.87 6.58 10.71
N TRP A 158 13.28 5.53 11.42
CA TRP A 158 12.45 4.34 11.67
C TRP A 158 11.14 4.70 12.35
N LEU A 159 11.19 5.54 13.39
CA LEU A 159 10.00 6.03 14.08
C LEU A 159 9.06 6.83 13.17
N ASN A 160 9.60 7.66 12.28
CA ASN A 160 8.79 8.42 11.32
C ASN A 160 8.14 7.50 10.28
N LEU A 161 8.87 6.49 9.79
CA LEU A 161 8.33 5.49 8.89
C LEU A 161 7.24 4.62 9.56
N LEU A 162 7.40 4.25 10.83
CA LEU A 162 6.39 3.49 11.59
C LEU A 162 5.07 4.23 11.73
N LYS A 163 5.11 5.56 11.75
CA LYS A 163 3.90 6.38 11.78
C LYS A 163 3.15 6.27 10.46
N LEU A 164 3.81 6.13 9.32
CA LEU A 164 3.13 6.15 8.02
C LEU A 164 1.98 5.13 7.90
N PRO A 165 0.90 5.51 7.17
CA PRO A 165 -0.24 4.63 6.95
C PRO A 165 0.06 3.62 5.85
N ILE A 166 -0.35 2.36 6.06
CA ILE A 166 -0.48 1.44 4.93
C ILE A 166 -1.68 1.92 4.12
N GLN A 167 -1.38 2.55 2.99
CA GLN A 167 -2.32 3.33 2.19
C GLN A 167 -2.20 2.96 0.73
N ARG A 168 -3.34 2.98 0.03
CA ARG A 168 -3.39 2.99 -1.42
C ARG A 168 -4.00 4.31 -1.92
N GLY A 169 -3.40 4.91 -2.94
CA GLY A 169 -3.68 6.29 -3.36
C GLY A 169 -2.91 7.28 -2.48
N GLN A 170 -2.69 8.50 -2.96
CA GLN A 170 -1.98 9.55 -2.21
C GLN A 170 -2.61 10.91 -2.55
N PRO A 171 -2.82 11.82 -1.57
CA PRO A 171 -3.30 13.16 -1.88
C PRO A 171 -2.41 13.86 -2.93
N GLY A 172 -3.04 14.44 -3.95
CA GLY A 172 -2.33 15.11 -5.05
C GLY A 172 -1.72 14.18 -6.11
N CYS A 173 -2.01 12.87 -6.06
CA CYS A 173 -1.67 11.93 -7.13
C CYS A 173 -2.97 11.43 -7.78
N ASP A 174 -3.02 11.39 -9.11
CA ASP A 174 -4.12 10.89 -9.94
C ASP A 174 -3.92 9.42 -10.35
N TYR A 175 -3.15 8.68 -9.56
CA TYR A 175 -2.86 7.26 -9.72
C TYR A 175 -2.67 6.62 -8.34
N PRO A 176 -2.81 5.29 -8.21
CA PRO A 176 -2.80 4.62 -6.91
C PRO A 176 -1.38 4.42 -6.37
N LEU A 177 -0.62 5.49 -6.15
CA LEU A 177 0.67 5.43 -5.46
C LEU A 177 0.49 4.74 -4.10
N SER A 178 1.30 3.73 -3.83
CA SER A 178 1.23 2.95 -2.61
C SER A 178 2.63 2.50 -2.19
N TYR A 179 2.88 2.51 -0.88
CA TYR A 179 4.05 1.93 -0.24
C TYR A 179 3.62 0.79 0.71
N GLU A 180 2.48 0.16 0.42
CA GLU A 180 1.80 -0.78 1.32
C GLU A 180 2.66 -1.99 1.70
N LEU A 181 3.40 -2.55 0.74
CA LEU A 181 4.29 -3.69 0.96
C LEU A 181 5.45 -3.33 1.90
N LEU A 182 6.12 -2.20 1.64
CA LEU A 182 7.20 -1.69 2.48
C LEU A 182 6.71 -1.42 3.91
N LEU A 183 5.57 -0.76 4.08
CA LEU A 183 5.05 -0.42 5.40
C LEU A 183 4.57 -1.65 6.18
N VAL A 184 4.08 -2.69 5.50
CA VAL A 184 3.85 -4.00 6.14
C VAL A 184 5.17 -4.60 6.61
N ALA A 185 6.21 -4.58 5.76
CA ALA A 185 7.54 -5.10 6.12
C ALA A 185 8.15 -4.35 7.31
N ILE A 186 8.10 -3.02 7.32
CA ILE A 186 8.59 -2.18 8.44
C ILE A 186 7.92 -2.58 9.75
N ARG A 187 6.58 -2.71 9.76
CA ARG A 187 5.85 -3.06 10.99
C ARG A 187 6.11 -4.50 11.43
N ALA A 188 6.31 -5.43 10.49
CA ALA A 188 6.72 -6.80 10.78
C ALA A 188 8.13 -6.85 11.39
N THR A 189 9.09 -6.14 10.80
CA THR A 189 10.46 -6.03 11.31
C THR A 189 10.50 -5.37 12.68
N ASN A 190 9.75 -4.28 12.88
CA ASN A 190 9.67 -3.62 14.19
C ASN A 190 9.14 -4.56 15.29
N SER A 191 8.20 -5.44 14.92
CA SER A 191 7.64 -6.46 15.79
C SER A 191 8.68 -7.54 16.11
N ALA A 192 9.43 -8.02 15.13
CA ALA A 192 10.31 -9.17 15.26
C ALA A 192 11.70 -8.82 15.81
N THR A 193 12.33 -7.77 15.28
CA THR A 193 13.74 -7.43 15.55
C THR A 193 13.95 -5.97 15.97
N GLY A 194 12.98 -5.08 15.75
CA GLY A 194 13.08 -3.66 16.12
C GLY A 194 13.67 -2.81 14.98
N CYS A 195 14.43 -1.76 15.33
CA CYS A 195 15.07 -0.90 14.34
C CYS A 195 16.26 -1.60 13.68
N PRO A 196 16.35 -1.64 12.34
CA PRO A 196 17.52 -2.17 11.64
C PRO A 196 18.72 -1.23 11.79
N ALA A 197 19.93 -1.78 11.55
CA ALA A 197 21.18 -1.03 11.60
C ALA A 197 21.25 0.12 10.59
N ASP A 198 20.84 -0.16 9.35
CA ASP A 198 20.72 0.82 8.27
C ASP A 198 19.28 0.83 7.74
N VAL A 199 18.52 1.83 8.18
CA VAL A 199 17.12 2.01 7.79
C VAL A 199 17.00 2.35 6.31
N ARG A 200 17.96 3.08 5.75
CA ARG A 200 17.92 3.46 4.34
C ARG A 200 18.12 2.23 3.46
N ASN A 201 19.09 1.39 3.78
CA ASN A 201 19.31 0.14 3.08
C ASN A 201 18.11 -0.80 3.23
N PHE A 202 17.50 -0.87 4.42
CA PHE A 202 16.26 -1.61 4.63
C PHE A 202 15.15 -1.13 3.70
N VAL A 203 14.92 0.18 3.60
CA VAL A 203 13.91 0.76 2.72
C VAL A 203 14.19 0.41 1.26
N LEU A 204 15.44 0.58 0.79
CA LEU A 204 15.80 0.27 -0.60
C LEU A 204 15.58 -1.21 -0.94
N ALA A 205 15.89 -2.11 -0.02
CA ALA A 205 15.70 -3.56 -0.20
C ALA A 205 14.22 -3.98 -0.21
N HIS A 206 13.35 -3.27 0.50
CA HIS A 206 11.93 -3.64 0.69
C HIS A 206 10.95 -2.70 -0.03
N LEU A 207 11.43 -1.74 -0.83
CA LEU A 207 10.56 -0.75 -1.48
C LEU A 207 9.59 -1.39 -2.46
N SER A 208 9.99 -2.51 -3.08
CA SER A 208 9.17 -3.29 -4.02
C SER A 208 8.52 -2.42 -5.11
N PRO A 209 9.31 -1.73 -5.96
CA PRO A 209 8.79 -1.01 -7.11
C PRO A 209 8.22 -1.98 -8.16
N ALA A 210 7.26 -1.53 -8.96
CA ALA A 210 6.80 -2.30 -10.12
C ALA A 210 7.99 -2.61 -11.04
N THR A 211 7.96 -3.74 -11.75
CA THR A 211 9.11 -4.29 -12.51
C THR A 211 9.79 -3.25 -13.42
N GLY A 212 9.02 -2.40 -14.09
CA GLY A 212 9.53 -1.35 -14.98
C GLY A 212 10.18 -0.15 -14.26
N LEU A 213 10.15 -0.10 -12.92
CA LEU A 213 10.58 1.02 -12.09
C LEU A 213 11.75 0.69 -11.15
N ALA A 214 12.35 -0.51 -11.25
CA ALA A 214 13.48 -0.89 -10.41
C ALA A 214 14.64 0.13 -10.45
N HIS A 215 14.91 0.71 -11.61
CA HIS A 215 15.91 1.77 -11.81
C HIS A 215 15.57 3.10 -11.09
N GLN A 216 14.32 3.30 -10.63
CA GLN A 216 13.85 4.50 -9.94
C GLN A 216 13.76 4.34 -8.43
N THR A 217 14.22 3.22 -7.87
CA THR A 217 14.10 2.89 -6.43
C THR A 217 14.55 4.05 -5.53
N SER A 218 15.72 4.64 -5.79
CA SER A 218 16.22 5.78 -5.00
C SER A 218 15.31 7.02 -5.05
N LYS A 219 14.73 7.32 -6.21
CA LYS A 219 13.78 8.44 -6.40
C LYS A 219 12.47 8.17 -5.67
N LEU A 220 11.97 6.94 -5.74
CA LEU A 220 10.76 6.51 -5.05
C LEU A 220 10.93 6.52 -3.52
N ALA A 221 12.12 6.14 -3.02
CA ALA A 221 12.48 6.24 -1.61
C ALA A 221 12.60 7.69 -1.14
N ALA A 222 13.23 8.57 -1.93
CA ALA A 222 13.29 10.00 -1.61
C ALA A 222 11.89 10.61 -1.45
N ARG A 223 10.95 10.23 -2.33
CA ARG A 223 9.55 10.66 -2.23
C ARG A 223 8.86 10.14 -0.98
N LEU A 224 9.11 8.88 -0.58
CA LEU A 224 8.61 8.35 0.69
C LEU A 224 9.08 9.19 1.89
N TYR A 225 10.37 9.52 1.94
CA TYR A 225 10.92 10.34 3.03
C TYR A 225 10.37 11.78 3.04
N ALA A 226 10.04 12.34 1.88
CA ALA A 226 9.35 13.63 1.83
C ALA A 226 7.96 13.56 2.52
N PHE A 227 7.24 12.43 2.36
CA PHE A 227 5.93 12.22 2.99
C PHE A 227 5.98 11.84 4.47
N SER A 228 7.10 11.32 4.98
CA SER A 228 7.22 10.90 6.39
C SER A 228 7.22 12.06 7.38
N SER A 229 7.31 13.29 6.90
CA SER A 229 7.35 14.50 7.71
C SER A 229 6.04 14.80 8.46
N VAL A 230 4.85 14.44 7.96
CA VAL A 230 3.57 14.68 8.69
C VAL A 230 2.41 13.78 8.23
N PRO A 231 1.93 12.87 9.07
CA PRO A 231 0.53 12.45 9.04
C PRO A 231 -0.29 13.28 10.02
N SER A 232 -1.17 14.14 9.50
CA SER A 232 -1.93 15.10 10.33
C SER A 232 -3.18 14.51 10.99
N LYS A 233 -3.63 13.33 10.58
CA LYS A 233 -4.85 12.68 11.09
C LYS A 233 -4.65 11.19 11.31
N TYR A 234 -5.14 10.73 12.45
CA TYR A 234 -5.26 9.31 12.80
C TYR A 234 -6.73 8.93 12.76
N TYR A 235 -7.01 7.69 12.44
CA TYR A 235 -8.35 7.14 12.29
C TYR A 235 -8.55 5.88 13.12
N ARG A 236 -9.75 5.67 13.62
CA ARG A 236 -10.12 4.39 14.26
C ARG A 236 -10.61 3.39 13.22
N CYS A 237 -10.11 2.16 13.30
CA CYS A 237 -10.62 1.06 12.51
C CYS A 237 -12.10 0.79 12.86
N PRO A 238 -13.03 0.70 11.89
CA PRO A 238 -14.43 0.41 12.17
C PRO A 238 -14.67 -1.01 12.71
N ASN A 239 -13.77 -1.94 12.38
CA ASN A 239 -13.90 -3.36 12.72
C ASN A 239 -13.06 -3.76 13.94
N CYS A 240 -12.07 -2.95 14.33
CA CYS A 240 -11.24 -3.19 15.51
C CYS A 240 -11.50 -2.07 16.51
N THR A 241 -12.10 -2.38 17.65
CA THR A 241 -12.52 -1.36 18.64
C THR A 241 -11.36 -0.52 19.20
N THR A 242 -10.14 -1.06 19.22
CA THR A 242 -8.95 -0.41 19.80
C THR A 242 -7.91 0.03 18.77
N ALA A 243 -7.96 -0.45 17.53
CA ALA A 243 -6.90 -0.21 16.57
C ALA A 243 -7.03 1.19 15.94
N VAL A 244 -5.92 1.93 15.99
CA VAL A 244 -5.72 3.21 15.31
C VAL A 244 -4.88 2.98 14.06
N ILE A 245 -5.29 3.57 12.95
CA ILE A 245 -4.53 3.67 11.70
C ILE A 245 -4.23 5.15 11.43
N ILE A 246 -3.19 5.46 10.66
CA ILE A 246 -3.02 6.81 10.10
C ILE A 246 -3.93 6.99 8.89
#